data_AF-F9EH64-F1
#
_entry.id   AF-F9EH64-F1
#
_cell.length_a   1.000
_cell.length_b   1.000
_cell.length_c   1.000
_cell.angle_alpha   90.00
_cell.angle_beta   90.00
_cell.angle_gamma   90.00
#
_symmetry.space_group_name_H-M   'P 1'
#
loop_
_entity.id
_entity.type
_entity.pdbx_description
1 polymer ?
#
loop_
_entity_poly.entity_id
_entity_poly.type
_entity_poly.pdbx_seq_one_letter_code
_entity_poly.pdbx_strand_id
1 'polypeptide(L)'
;MGEVSIHSIDWRNLHAQVGICIWRSEDRRHGYGRAGAEWIITWATDHLGLRRLEAWILEDNIASLELFGKLGFVREGTLRKRYLCNGQYMDVHVMAHIVNK
;
A
#
# COMPACT_ATOMS: atom_id res chain seq x y z
N MET A 1 -3.92 2.35 -17.09
CA MET A 1 -4.18 3.57 -16.29
C MET A 1 -4.82 3.19 -14.96
N GLY A 2 -4.50 3.92 -13.90
CA GLY A 2 -4.76 3.53 -12.51
C GLY A 2 -4.85 4.73 -11.56
N GLU A 3 -4.81 4.45 -10.26
CA GLU A 3 -4.84 5.43 -9.17
C GLU A 3 -3.76 5.10 -8.14
N VAL A 4 -3.20 6.14 -7.52
CA VAL A 4 -2.46 6.05 -6.26
C VAL A 4 -3.09 7.00 -5.26
N SER A 5 -3.17 6.58 -4.00
CA SER A 5 -3.86 7.33 -2.95
C SER A 5 -3.05 7.36 -1.65
N ILE A 6 -3.22 8.43 -0.89
CA ILE A 6 -2.84 8.50 0.52
C ILE A 6 -4.11 8.78 1.31
N HIS A 7 -4.36 8.01 2.35
CA HIS A 7 -5.55 8.14 3.17
C HIS A 7 -5.24 7.87 4.64
N SER A 8 -6.22 8.16 5.51
CA SER A 8 -6.09 7.97 6.97
C SER A 8 -4.85 8.65 7.56
N ILE A 9 -4.54 9.87 7.12
CA ILE A 9 -3.35 10.60 7.60
C ILE A 9 -3.56 10.97 9.07
N ASP A 10 -2.67 10.48 9.92
CA ASP A 10 -2.51 10.92 11.29
C ASP A 10 -1.34 11.91 11.35
N TRP A 11 -1.67 13.20 11.33
CA TRP A 11 -0.68 14.28 11.35
C TRP A 11 0.09 14.39 12.67
N ARG A 12 -0.49 13.92 13.78
CA ARG A 12 0.19 13.97 15.08
C ARG A 12 1.33 12.95 15.11
N ASN A 13 1.09 11.77 14.57
CA ASN A 13 2.07 10.68 14.56
C ASN A 13 2.86 10.58 13.25
N LEU A 14 2.49 11.37 12.23
CA LEU A 14 3.08 11.36 10.89
C LEU A 14 2.95 10.00 10.19
N HIS A 15 1.76 9.41 10.32
CA HIS A 15 1.42 8.12 9.71
C HIS A 15 0.38 8.29 8.61
N ALA A 16 0.40 7.45 7.59
CA ALA A 16 -0.70 7.35 6.64
C ALA A 16 -0.79 5.95 6.04
N GLN A 17 -1.93 5.65 5.41
CA GLN A 17 -2.04 4.52 4.51
C GLN A 17 -1.81 4.96 3.07
N VAL A 18 -1.20 4.08 2.29
CA VAL A 18 -1.01 4.22 0.84
C VAL A 18 -1.77 3.13 0.10
N GLY A 19 -2.37 3.49 -1.03
CA GLY A 19 -3.12 2.59 -1.90
C GLY A 19 -2.67 2.72 -3.34
N ILE A 20 -2.79 1.63 -4.09
CA ILE A 20 -2.60 1.63 -5.54
C ILE A 20 -3.59 0.70 -6.22
N CYS A 21 -4.12 1.11 -7.37
CA CYS A 21 -4.95 0.28 -8.22
C CYS A 21 -4.60 0.48 -9.69
N ILE A 22 -4.51 -0.62 -10.44
CA ILE A 22 -4.48 -0.61 -11.90
C ILE A 22 -5.79 -1.24 -12.38
N TRP A 23 -6.67 -0.39 -12.91
CA TRP A 23 -8.08 -0.73 -13.17
C TRP A 23 -8.21 -1.86 -14.20
N ARG A 24 -7.52 -1.73 -15.33
CA ARG A 24 -7.57 -2.70 -16.42
C ARG A 24 -6.50 -3.76 -16.24
N SER A 25 -6.88 -5.03 -16.45
CA SER A 25 -5.95 -6.17 -16.37
C SER A 25 -4.82 -6.06 -17.37
N GLU A 26 -5.10 -5.53 -18.56
CA GLU A 26 -4.17 -5.44 -19.68
C GLU A 26 -3.03 -4.44 -19.38
N ASP A 27 -3.29 -3.47 -18.51
CA ASP A 27 -2.30 -2.47 -18.10
C ASP A 27 -1.40 -2.97 -16.94
N ARG A 28 -1.67 -4.15 -16.37
CA ARG A 28 -0.89 -4.70 -15.24
C ARG A 28 0.43 -5.28 -15.75
N ARG A 29 1.42 -5.40 -14.86
CA ARG A 29 2.77 -5.96 -15.16
C ARG A 29 3.59 -5.19 -16.21
N HIS A 30 3.17 -3.97 -16.57
CA HIS A 30 3.91 -3.04 -17.43
C HIS A 30 4.73 -2.00 -16.65
N GLY A 31 4.92 -2.19 -15.34
CA GLY A 31 5.67 -1.28 -14.48
C GLY A 31 4.89 -0.10 -13.91
N TYR A 32 3.67 0.19 -14.39
CA TYR A 32 2.86 1.32 -13.89
C TYR A 32 2.58 1.26 -12.38
N GLY A 33 2.30 0.07 -11.84
CA GLY A 33 2.09 -0.11 -10.41
C GLY A 33 3.33 0.30 -9.60
N ARG A 34 4.51 -0.08 -10.07
CA ARG A 34 5.76 0.29 -9.41
C ARG A 34 6.03 1.78 -9.48
N ALA A 35 5.91 2.37 -10.67
CA ALA A 35 6.13 3.79 -10.86
C ALA A 35 5.19 4.65 -10.00
N GLY A 36 3.91 4.29 -9.92
CA GLY A 36 2.95 4.98 -9.07
C GLY A 36 3.25 4.84 -7.57
N ALA A 37 3.57 3.62 -7.13
CA ALA A 37 3.88 3.36 -5.72
C ALA A 37 5.16 4.09 -5.28
N GLU A 38 6.24 4.05 -6.08
CA GLU A 38 7.47 4.81 -5.81
C GLU A 38 7.17 6.32 -5.71
N TRP A 39 6.41 6.87 -6.65
CA TRP A 39 6.06 8.29 -6.65
C TRP A 39 5.29 8.71 -5.39
N ILE A 40 4.24 7.96 -5.01
CA ILE A 40 3.42 8.33 -3.85
C ILE A 40 4.17 8.14 -2.52
N ILE A 41 5.04 7.13 -2.42
CA ILE A 41 5.90 6.92 -1.25
C ILE A 41 6.85 8.11 -1.10
N THR A 42 7.58 8.48 -2.16
CA THR A 42 8.50 9.64 -2.14
C THR A 42 7.76 10.93 -1.81
N TRP A 43 6.59 11.15 -2.41
CA TRP A 43 5.81 12.35 -2.12
C TRP A 43 5.36 12.39 -0.65
N ALA A 44 4.88 11.26 -0.10
CA ALA A 44 4.47 11.17 1.29
C ALA A 44 5.63 11.41 2.28
N THR A 45 6.84 10.88 2.01
CA THR A 45 7.97 10.98 2.94
C THR A 45 8.71 12.30 2.84
N ASP A 46 8.87 12.80 1.62
CA ASP A 46 9.76 13.94 1.33
C ASP A 46 8.99 15.26 1.34
N HIS A 47 7.75 15.26 0.83
CA HIS A 47 6.94 16.48 0.76
C HIS A 47 5.99 16.63 1.96
N LEU A 48 5.30 15.55 2.36
CA LEU A 48 4.42 15.59 3.53
C LEU A 48 5.16 15.34 4.85
N GLY A 49 6.40 14.86 4.79
CA GLY A 49 7.19 14.59 5.99
C GLY A 49 6.71 13.39 6.80
N LEU A 50 5.87 12.52 6.22
CA LEU A 50 5.37 11.33 6.89
C LEU A 50 6.50 10.36 7.23
N ARG A 51 6.43 9.73 8.40
CA ARG A 51 7.45 8.82 8.92
C ARG A 51 7.09 7.36 8.68
N ARG A 52 5.80 7.03 8.68
CA ARG A 52 5.31 5.67 8.54
C ARG A 52 4.21 5.60 7.51
N LEU A 53 4.38 4.69 6.56
CA LEU A 53 3.39 4.38 5.54
C LEU A 53 2.92 2.95 5.72
N GLU A 54 1.62 2.74 5.66
CA GLU A 54 1.00 1.43 5.73
C GLU A 54 0.31 1.07 4.41
N ALA A 55 0.50 -0.16 3.95
CA ALA A 55 -0.26 -0.73 2.84
C ALA A 55 -1.04 -1.93 3.39
N TRP A 56 -2.36 -1.85 3.30
CA TRP A 56 -3.27 -2.90 3.76
C TRP A 56 -3.72 -3.71 2.55
N ILE A 57 -3.25 -4.96 2.47
CA ILE A 57 -3.33 -5.76 1.25
C ILE A 57 -4.05 -7.06 1.55
N LEU A 58 -5.05 -7.42 0.73
CA LEU A 58 -5.71 -8.73 0.81
C LEU A 58 -4.68 -9.87 0.76
N GLU A 59 -4.87 -10.90 1.57
CA GLU A 59 -3.91 -12.02 1.70
C GLU A 59 -3.59 -12.71 0.36
N ASP A 60 -4.52 -12.74 -0.57
CA ASP A 60 -4.40 -13.38 -1.88
C ASP A 60 -3.90 -12.44 -2.99
N ASN A 61 -3.72 -11.15 -2.70
CA ASN A 61 -3.21 -10.17 -3.65
C ASN A 61 -1.68 -10.21 -3.71
N ILE A 62 -1.16 -11.33 -4.19
CA ILE A 62 0.28 -11.62 -4.30
C ILE A 62 1.04 -10.53 -5.06
N ALA A 63 0.44 -10.00 -6.13
CA ALA A 63 1.07 -8.95 -6.94
C ALA A 63 1.36 -7.68 -6.13
N SER A 64 0.45 -7.27 -5.25
CA SER A 64 0.65 -6.09 -4.41
C SER A 64 1.59 -6.39 -3.25
N LEU A 65 1.50 -7.58 -2.65
CA LEU A 65 2.44 -8.02 -1.59
C LEU A 65 3.89 -8.00 -2.09
N GLU A 66 4.15 -8.56 -3.27
CA GLU A 66 5.48 -8.54 -3.89
C GLU A 66 5.95 -7.13 -4.25
N LEU A 67 5.05 -6.30 -4.79
CA LEU A 67 5.35 -4.91 -5.14
C LEU A 67 5.79 -4.13 -3.90
N PHE A 68 4.97 -4.09 -2.86
CA PHE A 68 5.28 -3.34 -1.64
C PHE A 68 6.48 -3.94 -0.89
N GLY A 69 6.65 -5.27 -0.90
CA GLY A 69 7.85 -5.92 -0.36
C GLY A 69 9.14 -5.47 -1.06
N LYS A 70 9.13 -5.36 -2.39
CA LYS A 70 10.26 -4.82 -3.17
C LYS A 70 10.53 -3.33 -2.90
N LEU A 71 9.52 -2.60 -2.46
CA LEU A 71 9.62 -1.19 -2.06
C LEU A 71 9.98 -1.00 -0.58
N GLY A 72 10.41 -2.07 0.10
CA GLY A 72 10.90 -2.01 1.47
C GLY A 72 9.81 -1.98 2.53
N PHE A 73 8.57 -2.34 2.19
CA PHE A 73 7.54 -2.59 3.19
C PHE A 73 7.75 -3.98 3.81
N VAL A 74 7.49 -4.08 5.11
CA VAL A 74 7.57 -5.33 5.88
C VAL A 74 6.18 -5.68 6.41
N ARG A 75 5.81 -6.96 6.35
CA ARG A 75 4.57 -7.44 6.97
C ARG A 75 4.70 -7.44 8.49
N GLU A 76 3.88 -6.64 9.17
CA GLU A 76 3.87 -6.56 10.63
C GLU A 76 2.73 -7.36 11.27
N GLY A 77 1.68 -7.67 10.50
CA GLY A 77 0.57 -8.46 11.02
C GLY A 77 -0.48 -8.83 9.99
N THR A 78 -1.47 -9.58 10.46
CA THR A 78 -2.65 -9.99 9.69
C THR A 78 -3.92 -9.64 10.47
N LEU A 79 -4.78 -8.84 9.85
CA LEU A 79 -6.13 -8.58 10.32
C LEU A 79 -7.04 -9.69 9.78
N ARG A 80 -7.44 -10.61 10.66
CA ARG A 80 -8.29 -11.75 10.27
C ARG A 80 -9.70 -11.28 9.92
N LYS A 81 -10.26 -11.79 8.81
CA LYS A 81 -11.64 -11.55 8.33
C LYS A 81 -12.00 -10.05 8.28
N ARG A 82 -11.04 -9.22 7.88
CA ARG A 82 -11.19 -7.75 7.91
C ARG A 82 -11.96 -7.19 6.72
N TYR A 83 -11.86 -7.83 5.56
CA TYR A 83 -12.37 -7.27 4.31
C TYR A 83 -13.47 -8.15 3.70
N LEU A 84 -14.63 -7.58 3.37
CA LEU A 84 -15.71 -8.29 2.69
C LEU A 84 -15.54 -8.15 1.18
N CYS A 85 -15.21 -9.24 0.51
CA CYS A 85 -15.09 -9.31 -0.94
C CYS A 85 -15.97 -10.45 -1.47
N ASN A 86 -16.86 -10.16 -2.42
CA ASN A 86 -17.73 -11.17 -3.05
C ASN A 86 -18.49 -12.06 -2.05
N GLY A 87 -18.97 -11.48 -0.94
CA GLY A 87 -19.72 -12.20 0.10
C GLY A 87 -18.87 -13.03 1.07
N GLN A 88 -17.54 -12.97 0.96
CA GLN A 88 -16.62 -13.67 1.86
C GLN A 88 -15.73 -12.67 2.62
N TYR A 89 -15.49 -12.95 3.90
CA TYR A 89 -14.54 -12.18 4.69
C TYR A 89 -13.14 -12.75 4.49
N MET A 90 -12.22 -11.89 4.05
CA MET A 90 -10.84 -12.22 3.74
C MET A 90 -9.90 -11.58 4.76
N ASP A 91 -8.75 -12.21 4.97
CA ASP A 91 -7.70 -11.65 5.80
C ASP A 91 -6.95 -10.54 5.04
N VAL A 92 -6.43 -9.57 5.80
CA VAL A 92 -5.66 -8.44 5.27
C VAL A 92 -4.30 -8.41 5.94
N HIS A 93 -3.24 -8.43 5.15
CA HIS A 93 -1.89 -8.19 5.63
C HIS A 93 -1.65 -6.68 5.81
N VAL A 94 -1.15 -6.31 6.98
CA VAL A 94 -0.66 -4.96 7.28
C VAL A 94 0.82 -4.95 6.97
N MET A 95 1.17 -4.24 5.92
CA MET A 95 2.55 -4.01 5.50
C MET A 95 2.92 -2.57 5.87
N ALA A 96 4.13 -2.34 6.38
CA ALA A 96 4.57 -1.01 6.76
C ALA A 96 5.97 -0.70 6.26
N HIS A 97 6.18 0.56 5.87
CA HIS A 97 7.49 1.14 5.62
C HIS A 97 7.73 2.29 6.59
N ILE A 98 8.83 2.21 7.34
CA ILE A 98 9.18 3.20 8.37
C ILE A 98 10.48 3.89 7.91
N VAL A 99 10.39 5.20 7.69
CA VAL A 99 11.55 6.02 7.34
C VAL A 99 12.25 6.44 8.62
N ASN A 100 13.53 6.10 8.74
CA ASN A 100 14.40 6.63 9.78
C ASN A 100 14.98 7.95 9.25
N LYS A 101 14.57 9.07 9.84
CA LYS A 101 15.21 10.38 9.63
C LYS A 101 16.21 10.63 10.76
#